data_AF-A0A0D6PBC5-F1
#
_entry.id   AF-A0A0D6PBC5-F1
#
_cell.length_a   1.000
_cell.length_b   1.000
_cell.length_c   1.000
_cell.angle_alpha   90.00
_cell.angle_beta   90.00
_cell.angle_gamma   90.00
#
_symmetry.space_group_name_H-M   'P 1'
#
loop_
_entity.id
_entity.type
_entity.pdbx_description
1 polymer ?
#
loop_
_entity_poly.entity_id
_entity_poly.type
_entity_poly.pdbx_seq_one_letter_code
_entity_poly.pdbx_strand_id
1 'polypeptide(L)'
;MTNTYMIDVTDFGGGASVGTGGDDTAAFNAAFAALRTATSGTVLGGPPRTYHIGGTINATGLTNSVSTMVSFPGAQILGTTNGGTVIDALGSRWTTWVGLNVGTAPGITGRIGMQLGAAGPNMLGDCHTLSGAVFCGQWSLAPLYLFCTETSLFSGLKCYNNCTAAGAHALIVDACNHFGMRSSFVPVTAAVDTPQSYNECLFAVPDLRTMGDTPLMIVGATRRHRYDNGYAECSSSGAAVPGILLIESSGPSQMLTLDIHIERNISDHILFDAMTTGPAATTGVSINGLVVRDHGSEAKQALFARTANLPSGVHLYNSELNINPAGNAVLWDDPTAYNFDGRIATWYAPTFTAPGTIDGETDIAGVTTAV
;
A
#
# COMPACT_ATOMS: atom_id res chain seq x y z
N MET A 1 36.53 -4.42 -4.41
CA MET A 1 35.87 -3.53 -3.41
C MET A 1 35.60 -2.22 -4.12
N THR A 2 34.37 -2.01 -4.58
CA THR A 2 33.95 -0.72 -5.13
C THR A 2 33.89 0.27 -3.96
N ASN A 3 34.61 1.40 -4.08
CA ASN A 3 34.53 2.46 -3.09
C ASN A 3 33.08 2.91 -2.99
N THR A 4 32.47 2.75 -1.81
CA THR A 4 31.14 3.29 -1.52
C THR A 4 31.34 4.76 -1.20
N TYR A 5 30.82 5.65 -2.06
CA TYR A 5 30.82 7.08 -1.79
C TYR A 5 29.61 7.42 -0.92
N MET A 6 29.84 8.17 0.15
CA MET A 6 28.77 8.63 1.05
C MET A 6 28.51 10.11 0.83
N ILE A 7 27.24 10.46 0.64
CA ILE A 7 26.73 11.82 0.72
C ILE A 7 26.07 11.93 2.09
N ASP A 8 26.68 12.68 3.00
CA ASP A 8 26.09 12.93 4.32
C ASP A 8 25.23 14.20 4.27
N VAL A 9 23.99 14.12 4.72
CA VAL A 9 23.08 15.28 4.77
C VAL A 9 23.63 16.43 5.64
N THR A 10 24.53 16.15 6.58
CA THR A 10 25.24 17.17 7.38
C THR A 10 26.13 18.09 6.60
N ASP A 11 26.73 17.60 5.51
CA ASP A 11 27.58 18.40 4.64
C ASP A 11 26.79 19.54 3.97
N PHE A 12 25.46 19.42 3.97
CA PHE A 12 24.50 20.41 3.47
C PHE A 12 23.77 21.17 4.59
N GLY A 13 24.22 21.03 5.85
CA GLY A 13 23.63 21.68 7.02
C GLY A 13 22.50 20.89 7.69
N GLY A 14 22.29 19.62 7.31
CA GLY A 14 21.25 18.78 7.86
C GLY A 14 21.46 18.46 9.34
N GLY A 15 20.44 18.69 10.14
CA GLY A 15 20.44 18.45 11.58
C GLY A 15 21.28 19.47 12.35
N ALA A 16 21.51 20.66 11.82
CA ALA A 16 22.07 21.79 12.57
C ALA A 16 21.11 22.30 13.67
N SER A 17 19.86 21.82 13.66
CA SER A 17 18.77 22.22 14.54
C SER A 17 18.47 21.25 15.69
N VAL A 18 19.41 20.35 16.07
CA VAL A 18 19.20 19.41 17.18
C VAL A 18 18.73 20.17 18.43
N GLY A 19 17.46 19.99 18.81
CA GLY A 19 16.84 20.63 19.97
C GLY A 19 16.21 22.02 19.75
N THR A 20 16.29 22.61 18.56
CA THR A 20 15.72 23.95 18.27
C THR A 20 14.54 23.93 17.29
N GLY A 21 14.25 22.79 16.65
CA GLY A 21 13.10 22.64 15.74
C GLY A 21 13.24 23.34 14.38
N GLY A 22 14.47 23.70 13.99
CA GLY A 22 14.78 24.26 12.67
C GLY A 22 14.57 23.26 11.53
N ASP A 23 14.15 23.76 10.37
CA ASP A 23 13.77 22.99 9.19
C ASP A 23 14.99 22.53 8.36
N ASP A 24 15.14 21.22 8.20
CA ASP A 24 16.22 20.54 7.47
C ASP A 24 15.90 20.30 5.99
N THR A 25 14.72 20.73 5.50
CA THR A 25 14.26 20.48 4.12
C THR A 25 15.28 20.89 3.07
N ALA A 26 15.91 22.06 3.23
CA ALA A 26 16.90 22.57 2.28
C ALA A 26 18.15 21.68 2.20
N ALA A 27 18.63 21.18 3.35
CA ALA A 27 19.79 20.31 3.41
C ALA A 27 19.52 18.96 2.74
N PHE A 28 18.35 18.36 3.01
CA PHE A 28 17.91 17.14 2.32
C PHE A 28 17.81 17.36 0.80
N ASN A 29 17.18 18.45 0.37
CA ASN A 29 17.02 18.74 -1.06
C ASN A 29 18.37 18.94 -1.77
N ALA A 30 19.34 19.57 -1.11
CA ALA A 30 20.70 19.70 -1.64
C ALA A 30 21.43 18.34 -1.71
N ALA A 31 21.28 17.50 -0.68
CA ALA A 31 21.88 16.17 -0.65
C ALA A 31 21.28 15.24 -1.74
N PHE A 32 19.97 15.28 -1.95
CA PHE A 32 19.31 14.57 -3.06
C PHE A 32 19.71 15.13 -4.43
N ALA A 33 19.95 16.44 -4.56
CA ALA A 33 20.47 17.01 -5.80
C ALA A 33 21.88 16.49 -6.11
N ALA A 34 22.76 16.41 -5.10
CA ALA A 34 24.07 15.78 -5.24
C ALA A 34 23.94 14.29 -5.63
N LEU A 35 23.06 13.55 -4.97
CA LEU A 35 22.82 12.12 -5.24
C LEU A 35 22.36 11.87 -6.68
N ARG A 36 21.48 12.71 -7.23
CA ARG A 36 21.04 12.63 -8.64
C ARG A 36 22.19 12.73 -9.64
N THR A 37 23.24 13.47 -9.30
CA THR A 37 24.43 13.65 -10.15
C THR A 37 25.56 12.67 -9.87
N ALA A 38 25.44 11.88 -8.79
CA ALA A 38 26.48 10.99 -8.33
C ALA A 38 26.60 9.72 -9.20
N THR A 39 27.78 9.09 -9.15
CA THR A 39 28.03 7.81 -9.82
C THR A 39 27.34 6.66 -9.10
N SER A 40 27.19 5.52 -9.78
CA SER A 40 26.66 4.27 -9.21
C SER A 40 27.40 3.87 -7.92
N GLY A 41 26.67 3.29 -6.95
CA GLY A 41 27.22 2.87 -5.67
C GLY A 41 27.36 4.00 -4.63
N THR A 42 26.70 5.13 -4.86
CA THR A 42 26.62 6.23 -3.87
C THR A 42 25.48 6.00 -2.88
N VAL A 43 25.77 6.23 -1.61
CA VAL A 43 24.81 6.16 -0.50
C VAL A 43 24.53 7.56 0.01
N LEU A 44 23.26 7.98 0.04
CA LEU A 44 22.83 9.14 0.80
C LEU A 44 22.46 8.70 2.22
N GLY A 45 22.97 9.39 3.23
CA GLY A 45 22.62 9.12 4.62
C GLY A 45 22.97 10.27 5.56
N GLY A 46 23.00 9.96 6.85
CA GLY A 46 23.41 10.86 7.91
C GLY A 46 23.37 10.15 9.26
N PRO A 47 23.94 10.73 10.32
CA PRO A 47 23.99 10.09 11.63
C PRO A 47 22.60 10.01 12.29
N PRO A 48 22.42 9.09 13.27
CA PRO A 48 21.17 8.92 14.01
C PRO A 48 20.78 10.20 14.77
N ARG A 49 19.70 10.85 14.32
CA ARG A 49 19.05 11.97 15.01
C ARG A 49 17.64 12.19 14.45
N THR A 50 16.91 13.14 15.03
CA THR A 50 15.68 13.67 14.45
C THR A 50 15.99 14.83 13.50
N TYR A 51 15.55 14.72 12.25
CA TYR A 51 15.57 15.76 11.23
C TYR A 51 14.15 16.31 11.06
N HIS A 52 13.96 17.62 11.16
CA HIS A 52 12.64 18.24 11.05
C HIS A 52 12.41 18.71 9.62
N ILE A 53 11.30 18.29 9.01
CA ILE A 53 11.04 18.53 7.58
C ILE A 53 9.77 19.37 7.41
N GLY A 54 9.96 20.69 7.25
CA GLY A 54 8.90 21.69 7.10
C GLY A 54 8.34 21.83 5.68
N GLY A 55 9.12 21.45 4.66
CA GLY A 55 8.69 21.33 3.28
C GLY A 55 8.86 19.91 2.74
N THR A 56 8.57 19.68 1.46
CA THR A 56 8.73 18.35 0.86
C THR A 56 10.19 18.08 0.48
N ILE A 57 10.68 16.88 0.77
CA ILE A 57 11.96 16.36 0.27
C ILE A 57 11.80 15.94 -1.19
N ASN A 58 12.62 16.51 -2.06
CA ASN A 58 12.71 16.20 -3.47
C ASN A 58 13.62 14.97 -3.71
N ALA A 59 13.04 13.78 -3.55
CA ALA A 59 13.66 12.52 -3.93
C ALA A 59 13.22 12.04 -5.33
N THR A 60 12.67 12.94 -6.16
CA THR A 60 12.21 12.61 -7.51
C THR A 60 13.36 12.39 -8.47
N GLY A 61 13.10 11.62 -9.54
CA GLY A 61 14.01 11.48 -10.68
C GLY A 61 15.35 10.80 -10.35
N LEU A 62 15.41 9.95 -9.33
CA LEU A 62 16.58 9.12 -9.06
C LEU A 62 16.59 7.97 -10.06
N THR A 63 17.30 8.13 -11.18
CA THR A 63 17.28 7.16 -12.31
C THR A 63 18.67 6.63 -12.68
N ASN A 64 19.67 6.76 -11.82
CA ASN A 64 21.02 6.29 -12.12
C ASN A 64 21.03 4.75 -12.26
N SER A 65 21.75 4.26 -13.27
CA SER A 65 21.54 2.94 -13.87
C SER A 65 21.87 1.73 -13.00
N VAL A 66 22.47 1.91 -11.82
CA VAL A 66 22.71 0.82 -10.89
C VAL A 66 22.84 1.35 -9.46
N SER A 67 21.80 1.12 -8.65
CA SER A 67 21.80 1.17 -7.17
C SER A 67 22.02 2.55 -6.54
N THR A 68 20.98 3.39 -6.49
CA THR A 68 20.92 4.48 -5.50
C THR A 68 20.48 3.89 -4.16
N MET A 69 21.27 4.11 -3.12
CA MET A 69 20.88 3.76 -1.75
C MET A 69 20.63 5.01 -0.92
N VAL A 70 19.52 5.03 -0.21
CA VAL A 70 19.19 6.02 0.82
C VAL A 70 19.12 5.28 2.15
N SER A 71 20.02 5.60 3.07
CA SER A 71 20.23 4.84 4.31
C SER A 71 20.29 5.77 5.51
N PHE A 72 19.31 5.65 6.40
CA PHE A 72 19.16 6.49 7.59
C PHE A 72 18.97 5.68 8.88
N PRO A 73 19.79 4.64 9.15
CA PRO A 73 19.59 3.77 10.30
C PRO A 73 19.63 4.57 11.61
N GLY A 74 18.56 4.45 12.40
CA GLY A 74 18.43 5.12 13.70
C GLY A 74 18.12 6.62 13.62
N ALA A 75 18.05 7.21 12.42
CA ALA A 75 17.54 8.57 12.25
C ALA A 75 16.01 8.58 12.14
N GLN A 76 15.41 9.71 12.49
CA GLN A 76 13.99 9.97 12.34
C GLN A 76 13.80 11.19 11.44
N ILE A 77 12.97 11.05 10.40
CA ILE A 77 12.50 12.14 9.56
C ILE A 77 11.14 12.56 10.09
N LEU A 78 11.08 13.70 10.78
CA LEU A 78 9.88 14.21 11.43
C LEU A 78 9.24 15.30 10.56
N GLY A 79 8.20 14.94 9.82
CA GLY A 79 7.43 15.85 8.99
C GLY A 79 6.64 16.87 9.79
N THR A 80 6.78 18.13 9.42
CA THR A 80 5.96 19.27 9.86
C THR A 80 5.16 19.88 8.70
N THR A 81 5.08 19.18 7.57
CA THR A 81 4.34 19.54 6.36
C THR A 81 2.82 19.42 6.56
N ASN A 82 2.18 20.43 7.12
CA ASN A 82 0.72 20.42 7.34
C ASN A 82 -0.05 20.29 6.00
N GLY A 83 -0.67 19.14 5.77
CA GLY A 83 -1.36 18.79 4.51
C GLY A 83 -0.45 18.50 3.31
N GLY A 84 0.88 18.46 3.50
CA GLY A 84 1.85 18.20 2.43
C GLY A 84 2.36 16.75 2.41
N THR A 85 3.13 16.42 1.38
CA THR A 85 3.92 15.18 1.34
C THR A 85 5.27 15.42 2.02
N VAL A 86 5.78 14.48 2.82
CA VAL A 86 7.14 14.59 3.42
C VAL A 86 8.22 14.20 2.41
N ILE A 87 8.12 13.00 1.82
CA ILE A 87 9.07 12.52 0.80
C ILE A 87 8.36 12.32 -0.53
N ASP A 88 8.81 13.06 -1.54
CA ASP A 88 8.34 12.92 -2.92
C ASP A 88 9.40 12.22 -3.76
N ALA A 89 9.17 10.94 -4.06
CA ALA A 89 10.07 10.09 -4.83
C ALA A 89 9.46 9.61 -6.15
N LEU A 90 8.50 10.37 -6.72
CA LEU A 90 7.94 10.05 -8.04
C LEU A 90 8.99 10.16 -9.15
N GLY A 91 8.86 9.30 -10.17
CA GLY A 91 9.77 9.21 -11.30
C GLY A 91 11.15 8.66 -10.97
N SER A 92 11.36 8.15 -9.76
CA SER A 92 12.57 7.45 -9.35
C SER A 92 12.49 5.96 -9.74
N ARG A 93 13.64 5.30 -9.85
CA ARG A 93 13.78 3.87 -10.15
C ARG A 93 15.07 3.30 -9.58
N TRP A 94 15.13 1.98 -9.39
CA TRP A 94 16.33 1.29 -8.89
C TRP A 94 16.86 1.85 -7.56
N THR A 95 15.95 2.23 -6.67
CA THR A 95 16.29 2.84 -5.38
C THR A 95 16.13 1.85 -4.23
N THR A 96 17.12 1.78 -3.36
CA THR A 96 17.06 1.02 -2.11
C THR A 96 17.01 1.99 -0.92
N TRP A 97 15.99 1.83 -0.08
CA TRP A 97 15.76 2.63 1.11
C TRP A 97 15.90 1.73 2.34
N VAL A 98 16.82 2.07 3.24
CA VAL A 98 17.15 1.25 4.41
C VAL A 98 17.02 2.05 5.70
N GLY A 99 16.30 1.49 6.66
CA GLY A 99 16.19 2.06 8.01
C GLY A 99 15.47 3.41 8.05
N LEU A 100 14.58 3.64 7.08
CA LEU A 100 13.79 4.87 7.00
C LEU A 100 12.75 4.88 8.14
N ASN A 101 12.79 5.90 9.00
CA ASN A 101 11.77 6.13 10.02
C ASN A 101 11.17 7.52 9.80
N VAL A 102 9.94 7.58 9.30
CA VAL A 102 9.24 8.81 8.94
C VAL A 102 8.00 8.95 9.82
N GLY A 103 7.81 10.11 10.42
CA GLY A 103 6.62 10.41 11.18
C GLY A 103 6.16 11.85 11.03
N THR A 104 5.11 12.21 11.75
CA THR A 104 4.67 13.61 11.88
C THR A 104 4.95 14.15 13.27
N ALA A 105 5.23 15.45 13.36
CA ALA A 105 5.33 16.12 14.66
C ALA A 105 3.96 16.12 15.38
N PRO A 106 3.94 16.20 16.73
CA PRO A 106 2.69 16.27 17.48
C PRO A 106 1.77 17.40 17.01
N GLY A 107 0.49 17.09 16.78
CA GLY A 107 -0.51 18.05 16.29
C GLY A 107 -0.42 18.38 14.80
N ILE A 108 0.54 17.81 14.06
CA ILE A 108 0.63 17.96 12.61
C ILE A 108 0.03 16.75 11.91
N THR A 109 -0.87 17.03 10.97
CA THR A 109 -1.40 16.05 10.02
C THR A 109 -0.77 16.31 8.65
N GLY A 110 0.13 15.44 8.21
CA GLY A 110 0.62 15.44 6.83
C GLY A 110 -0.44 14.87 5.88
N ARG A 111 -0.26 15.00 4.57
CA ARG A 111 -1.11 14.28 3.61
C ARG A 111 -0.55 12.91 3.31
N ILE A 112 0.73 12.84 2.92
CA ILE A 112 1.44 11.60 2.61
C ILE A 112 2.81 11.58 3.29
N GLY A 113 3.20 10.45 3.89
CA GLY A 113 4.56 10.27 4.42
C GLY A 113 5.58 10.15 3.27
N MET A 114 5.43 9.14 2.42
CA MET A 114 6.20 8.99 1.20
C MET A 114 5.30 8.62 0.02
N GLN A 115 5.51 9.29 -1.12
CA GLN A 115 4.96 8.86 -2.41
C GLN A 115 6.07 8.36 -3.31
N LEU A 116 5.85 7.22 -3.96
CA LEU A 116 6.84 6.48 -4.73
C LEU A 116 6.19 5.87 -5.97
N GLY A 117 6.94 5.82 -7.07
CA GLY A 117 6.53 5.15 -8.30
C GLY A 117 6.62 6.08 -9.51
N ALA A 118 5.77 5.89 -10.52
CA ALA A 118 5.83 6.66 -11.77
C ALA A 118 5.39 8.12 -11.56
N ALA A 119 5.75 9.01 -12.48
CA ALA A 119 5.21 10.38 -12.52
C ALA A 119 4.22 10.60 -13.68
N GLY A 120 4.00 9.59 -14.53
CA GLY A 120 3.09 9.73 -15.66
C GLY A 120 3.10 8.51 -16.58
N PRO A 121 2.30 8.56 -17.67
CA PRO A 121 2.24 7.49 -18.65
C PRO A 121 3.61 7.26 -19.30
N ASN A 122 3.98 5.99 -19.47
CA ASN A 122 5.26 5.57 -20.03
C ASN A 122 6.50 5.97 -19.21
N MET A 123 6.33 6.46 -17.97
CA MET A 123 7.43 6.60 -17.03
C MET A 123 7.48 5.35 -16.15
N LEU A 124 8.69 4.80 -15.98
CA LEU A 124 8.90 3.65 -15.11
C LEU A 124 9.14 4.14 -13.67
N GLY A 125 8.36 3.59 -12.73
CA GLY A 125 8.61 3.66 -11.29
C GLY A 125 9.00 2.28 -10.78
N ASP A 126 10.11 1.75 -11.27
CA ASP A 126 10.45 0.32 -11.16
C ASP A 126 11.61 0.02 -10.21
N CYS A 127 11.61 -1.22 -9.69
CA CYS A 127 12.74 -1.81 -8.96
C CYS A 127 13.10 -1.08 -7.67
N HIS A 128 12.11 -0.75 -6.84
CA HIS A 128 12.35 -0.18 -5.52
C HIS A 128 12.53 -1.27 -4.48
N THR A 129 13.38 -1.01 -3.48
CA THR A 129 13.47 -1.82 -2.27
C THR A 129 13.32 -0.92 -1.05
N LEU A 130 12.35 -1.21 -0.18
CA LEU A 130 12.25 -0.61 1.14
C LEU A 130 12.48 -1.72 2.18
N SER A 131 13.50 -1.57 3.01
CA SER A 131 13.87 -2.57 4.03
C SER A 131 13.84 -1.95 5.42
N GLY A 132 12.97 -2.49 6.28
CA GLY A 132 12.77 -2.02 7.65
C GLY A 132 12.24 -0.59 7.72
N ALA A 133 11.46 -0.16 6.73
CA ALA A 133 10.90 1.18 6.68
C ALA A 133 9.70 1.30 7.63
N VAL A 134 9.69 2.35 8.45
CA VAL A 134 8.61 2.67 9.39
C VAL A 134 8.05 4.04 9.05
N PHE A 135 6.74 4.07 8.79
CA PHE A 135 5.98 5.29 8.61
C PHE A 135 4.93 5.35 9.71
N CYS A 136 5.09 6.24 10.69
CA CYS A 136 4.20 6.33 11.85
C CYS A 136 3.87 7.79 12.17
N GLY A 137 2.61 8.18 12.02
CA GLY A 137 2.19 9.57 12.21
C GLY A 137 0.72 9.78 11.86
N GLN A 138 0.31 11.04 11.75
CA GLN A 138 -1.03 11.41 11.29
C GLN A 138 -0.97 11.81 9.82
N TRP A 139 -1.59 11.01 8.95
CA TRP A 139 -1.65 11.25 7.52
C TRP A 139 -3.09 11.33 7.04
N SER A 140 -3.50 12.46 6.48
CA SER A 140 -4.86 12.65 5.97
C SER A 140 -5.17 11.78 4.76
N LEU A 141 -4.17 11.17 4.13
CA LEU A 141 -4.34 10.20 3.05
C LEU A 141 -3.63 8.87 3.36
N ALA A 142 -2.29 8.83 3.41
CA ALA A 142 -1.58 7.60 3.76
C ALA A 142 -0.11 7.82 4.20
N PRO A 143 0.44 7.01 5.11
CA PRO A 143 1.88 7.00 5.41
C PRO A 143 2.74 6.69 4.18
N LEU A 144 2.30 5.74 3.34
CA LEU A 144 2.97 5.35 2.10
C LEU A 144 1.94 5.26 0.96
N TYR A 145 2.28 5.89 -0.17
CA TYR A 145 1.50 5.84 -1.41
C TYR A 145 2.38 5.32 -2.54
N LEU A 146 2.01 4.19 -3.11
CA LEU A 146 2.68 3.57 -4.25
C LEU A 146 1.87 3.85 -5.51
N PHE A 147 2.36 4.73 -6.37
CA PHE A 147 1.70 5.11 -7.61
C PHE A 147 2.36 4.44 -8.81
N CYS A 148 1.69 3.46 -9.40
CA CYS A 148 2.17 2.74 -10.59
C CYS A 148 3.59 2.17 -10.42
N THR A 149 3.90 1.72 -9.21
CA THR A 149 5.17 1.09 -8.84
C THR A 149 5.33 -0.31 -9.45
N GLU A 150 6.49 -0.63 -10.01
CA GLU A 150 6.72 -1.92 -10.68
C GLU A 150 7.91 -2.67 -10.07
N THR A 151 7.85 -4.00 -10.06
CA THR A 151 8.94 -4.92 -9.67
C THR A 151 9.61 -4.52 -8.35
N SER A 152 8.83 -4.27 -7.30
CA SER A 152 9.34 -3.68 -6.05
C SER A 152 9.19 -4.60 -4.84
N LEU A 153 10.13 -4.47 -3.89
CA LEU A 153 10.18 -5.25 -2.65
C LEU A 153 10.05 -4.34 -1.42
N PHE A 154 9.13 -4.68 -0.53
CA PHE A 154 8.88 -4.00 0.74
C PHE A 154 9.02 -5.04 1.86
N SER A 155 10.12 -5.02 2.59
CA SER A 155 10.41 -6.02 3.64
C SER A 155 10.42 -5.37 5.02
N GLY A 156 9.63 -5.92 5.94
CA GLY A 156 9.47 -5.37 7.30
C GLY A 156 8.90 -3.96 7.29
N LEU A 157 8.01 -3.66 6.33
CA LEU A 157 7.34 -2.37 6.20
C LEU A 157 6.32 -2.18 7.32
N LYS A 158 6.38 -1.05 8.00
CA LYS A 158 5.40 -0.64 9.00
C LYS A 158 4.73 0.65 8.57
N CYS A 159 3.41 0.63 8.41
CA CYS A 159 2.64 1.82 8.08
C CYS A 159 1.53 2.02 9.10
N TYR A 160 1.73 2.96 10.02
CA TYR A 160 0.82 3.27 11.11
C TYR A 160 0.24 4.67 10.90
N ASN A 161 -1.03 4.72 10.47
CA ASN A 161 -1.75 5.97 10.30
C ASN A 161 -2.65 6.26 11.49
N ASN A 162 -2.22 7.18 12.34
CA ASN A 162 -2.96 7.60 13.54
C ASN A 162 -3.98 8.71 13.26
N CYS A 163 -4.22 9.03 11.98
CA CYS A 163 -5.23 10.00 11.59
C CYS A 163 -6.63 9.36 11.63
N THR A 164 -7.58 10.01 12.29
CA THR A 164 -8.98 9.55 12.37
C THR A 164 -9.86 10.17 11.29
N ALA A 165 -9.30 10.98 10.40
CA ALA A 165 -10.07 11.61 9.32
C ALA A 165 -10.55 10.56 8.32
N ALA A 166 -11.73 10.79 7.74
CA ALA A 166 -12.24 9.98 6.63
C ALA A 166 -11.26 10.03 5.44
N GLY A 167 -10.96 8.88 4.83
CA GLY A 167 -10.00 8.78 3.73
C GLY A 167 -8.55 8.59 4.16
N ALA A 168 -8.28 8.39 5.46
CA ALA A 168 -6.95 8.07 5.98
C ALA A 168 -6.69 6.54 5.96
N HIS A 169 -5.84 6.10 5.04
CA HIS A 169 -5.50 4.69 4.83
C HIS A 169 -4.17 4.32 5.49
N ALA A 170 -3.96 3.04 5.79
CA ALA A 170 -2.66 2.53 6.26
C ALA A 170 -1.63 2.49 5.12
N LEU A 171 -2.05 2.10 3.93
CA LEU A 171 -1.22 2.01 2.72
C LEU A 171 -2.14 2.20 1.51
N ILE A 172 -1.66 2.92 0.50
CA ILE A 172 -2.34 3.04 -0.79
C ILE A 172 -1.43 2.48 -1.88
N VAL A 173 -2.00 1.59 -2.67
CA VAL A 173 -1.38 0.98 -3.82
C VAL A 173 -2.26 1.29 -5.03
N ASP A 174 -1.83 2.20 -5.89
CA ASP A 174 -2.69 2.81 -6.91
C ASP A 174 -2.08 2.76 -8.31
N ALA A 175 -2.79 2.09 -9.22
CA ALA A 175 -2.42 1.93 -10.62
C ALA A 175 -3.17 2.86 -11.59
N CYS A 176 -4.14 3.64 -11.13
CA CYS A 176 -5.00 4.47 -11.99
C CYS A 176 -5.09 5.93 -11.58
N ASN A 177 -4.27 6.38 -10.63
CA ASN A 177 -4.25 7.77 -10.17
C ASN A 177 -5.57 8.19 -9.51
N HIS A 178 -6.18 7.30 -8.74
CA HIS A 178 -7.51 7.51 -8.19
C HIS A 178 -7.61 8.73 -7.28
N PHE A 179 -6.55 9.00 -6.50
CA PHE A 179 -6.53 10.12 -5.57
C PHE A 179 -5.97 11.41 -6.15
N GLY A 180 -5.77 11.47 -7.48
CA GLY A 180 -5.17 12.61 -8.14
C GLY A 180 -3.82 12.97 -7.54
N MET A 181 -2.87 12.03 -7.62
CA MET A 181 -1.47 12.16 -7.27
C MET A 181 -0.87 13.47 -7.78
N ARG A 182 -0.08 14.11 -6.92
CA ARG A 182 0.59 15.39 -7.19
C ARG A 182 2.01 15.31 -6.69
N SER A 183 2.94 15.86 -7.44
CA SER A 183 4.32 16.09 -6.99
C SER A 183 4.60 17.58 -6.93
N SER A 184 5.44 17.98 -5.97
CA SER A 184 5.91 19.37 -5.86
C SER A 184 7.07 19.68 -6.80
N PHE A 185 7.65 18.65 -7.44
CA PHE A 185 8.92 18.76 -8.16
C PHE A 185 8.85 18.26 -9.60
N VAL A 186 7.97 17.31 -9.90
CA VAL A 186 7.77 16.81 -11.26
C VAL A 186 6.29 16.92 -11.67
N PRO A 187 5.97 17.25 -12.93
CA PRO A 187 4.59 17.20 -13.40
C PRO A 187 4.04 15.78 -13.33
N VAL A 188 2.87 15.61 -12.71
CA VAL A 188 2.12 14.35 -12.79
C VAL A 188 1.20 14.43 -13.99
N THR A 189 1.47 13.62 -15.01
CA THR A 189 0.72 13.66 -16.28
C THR A 189 -0.28 12.52 -16.45
N ALA A 190 -0.32 11.57 -15.51
CA ALA A 190 -1.32 10.53 -15.50
C ALA A 190 -2.69 11.13 -15.19
N ALA A 191 -3.67 10.90 -16.06
CA ALA A 191 -5.03 11.32 -15.80
C ALA A 191 -5.62 10.54 -14.61
N VAL A 192 -6.49 11.20 -13.84
CA VAL A 192 -7.23 10.57 -12.74
C VAL A 192 -8.08 9.43 -13.30
N ASP A 193 -8.19 8.36 -12.52
CA ASP A 193 -8.96 7.16 -12.85
C ASP A 193 -8.56 6.52 -14.19
N THR A 194 -7.34 6.77 -14.66
CA THR A 194 -6.80 6.25 -15.91
C THR A 194 -5.70 5.24 -15.63
N PRO A 195 -5.91 3.96 -15.97
CA PRO A 195 -4.94 2.90 -15.72
C PRO A 195 -3.58 3.18 -16.35
N GLN A 196 -2.54 2.83 -15.61
CA GLN A 196 -1.15 2.92 -16.04
C GLN A 196 -0.47 1.55 -15.92
N SER A 197 0.76 1.46 -16.42
CA SER A 197 1.57 0.24 -16.23
C SER A 197 1.75 -0.03 -14.75
N TYR A 198 1.45 -1.26 -14.37
CA TYR A 198 1.51 -1.71 -13.00
C TYR A 198 1.74 -3.22 -12.96
N ASN A 199 2.72 -3.64 -12.15
CA ASN A 199 3.20 -5.01 -12.18
C ASN A 199 3.49 -5.52 -10.77
N GLU A 200 4.61 -6.21 -10.57
CA GLU A 200 4.85 -7.01 -9.37
C GLU A 200 5.31 -6.18 -8.17
N CYS A 201 4.63 -6.32 -7.03
CA CYS A 201 5.07 -5.79 -5.74
C CYS A 201 5.01 -6.92 -4.69
N LEU A 202 6.12 -7.14 -4.00
CA LEU A 202 6.23 -8.10 -2.89
C LEU A 202 6.33 -7.35 -1.56
N PHE A 203 5.39 -7.63 -0.65
CA PHE A 203 5.36 -7.15 0.71
C PHE A 203 5.64 -8.32 1.65
N ALA A 204 6.84 -8.38 2.21
CA ALA A 204 7.26 -9.42 3.14
C ALA A 204 7.17 -8.93 4.58
N VAL A 205 6.28 -9.53 5.37
CA VAL A 205 5.98 -9.18 6.76
C VAL A 205 5.54 -7.70 6.92
N PRO A 206 4.55 -7.22 6.16
CA PRO A 206 4.00 -5.88 6.36
C PRO A 206 3.19 -5.80 7.66
N ASP A 207 3.25 -4.66 8.36
CA ASP A 207 2.40 -4.33 9.51
C ASP A 207 1.67 -3.00 9.22
N LEU A 208 0.36 -3.08 9.01
CA LEU A 208 -0.47 -2.02 8.47
C LEU A 208 -1.55 -1.63 9.47
N ARG A 209 -1.52 -0.41 10.00
CA ARG A 209 -2.46 0.01 11.04
C ARG A 209 -3.09 1.35 10.72
N THR A 210 -4.37 1.46 11.03
CA THR A 210 -5.11 2.71 10.89
C THR A 210 -5.98 2.98 12.11
N MET A 211 -6.07 4.25 12.50
CA MET A 211 -7.06 4.77 13.45
C MET A 211 -8.25 5.40 12.72
N GLY A 212 -8.16 5.56 11.39
CA GLY A 212 -9.20 6.13 10.55
C GLY A 212 -10.25 5.10 10.19
N ASP A 213 -11.40 5.59 9.74
CA ASP A 213 -12.51 4.75 9.29
C ASP A 213 -12.31 4.29 7.83
N THR A 214 -11.08 3.93 7.45
CA THR A 214 -10.77 3.49 6.08
C THR A 214 -9.69 2.41 6.02
N PRO A 215 -9.82 1.42 5.10
CA PRO A 215 -9.03 0.18 5.02
C PRO A 215 -7.58 0.35 4.52
N LEU A 216 -6.81 -0.76 4.47
CA LEU A 216 -5.76 -0.92 3.44
C LEU A 216 -6.41 -0.78 2.07
N MET A 217 -5.79 -0.03 1.15
CA MET A 217 -6.38 0.22 -0.16
C MET A 217 -5.48 -0.23 -1.31
N ILE A 218 -6.09 -1.02 -2.20
CA ILE A 218 -5.50 -1.52 -3.44
C ILE A 218 -6.41 -1.09 -4.59
N VAL A 219 -5.85 -0.35 -5.54
CA VAL A 219 -6.58 0.27 -6.65
C VAL A 219 -5.92 -0.08 -7.97
N GLY A 220 -6.70 -0.74 -8.82
CA GLY A 220 -6.40 -1.09 -10.20
C GLY A 220 -5.94 -2.53 -10.40
N ALA A 221 -5.80 -2.90 -11.67
CA ALA A 221 -5.54 -4.26 -12.15
C ALA A 221 -4.15 -4.77 -11.72
N THR A 222 -4.03 -5.21 -10.46
CA THR A 222 -2.80 -5.73 -9.87
C THR A 222 -2.27 -6.91 -10.69
N ARG A 223 -0.95 -7.04 -10.79
CA ARG A 223 -0.33 -8.18 -11.48
C ARG A 223 0.80 -8.74 -10.64
N ARG A 224 0.61 -9.96 -10.12
CA ARG A 224 1.61 -10.69 -9.32
C ARG A 224 1.97 -9.96 -8.03
N HIS A 225 0.99 -9.30 -7.42
CA HIS A 225 1.16 -8.72 -6.10
C HIS A 225 1.13 -9.80 -5.05
N ARG A 226 2.01 -9.68 -4.07
CA ARG A 226 2.11 -10.66 -3.01
C ARG A 226 2.36 -9.99 -1.67
N TYR A 227 1.52 -10.31 -0.71
CA TYR A 227 1.68 -9.98 0.70
C TYR A 227 1.92 -11.30 1.42
N ASP A 228 3.07 -11.43 2.07
CA ASP A 228 3.50 -12.63 2.76
C ASP A 228 3.60 -12.36 4.27
N ASN A 229 2.89 -13.17 5.05
CA ASN A 229 2.94 -13.18 6.51
C ASN A 229 2.71 -11.79 7.14
N GLY A 230 1.70 -11.08 6.64
CA GLY A 230 1.36 -9.72 7.03
C GLY A 230 0.38 -9.62 8.19
N TYR A 231 0.26 -8.42 8.74
CA TYR A 231 -0.72 -8.07 9.77
C TYR A 231 -1.38 -6.73 9.42
N ALA A 232 -2.69 -6.65 9.56
CA ALA A 232 -3.46 -5.42 9.41
C ALA A 232 -4.44 -5.22 10.58
N GLU A 233 -4.54 -3.98 11.06
CA GLU A 233 -5.41 -3.62 12.19
C GLU A 233 -6.15 -2.30 11.93
N CYS A 234 -7.45 -2.26 12.23
CA CYS A 234 -8.18 -1.01 12.45
C CYS A 234 -8.46 -0.82 13.94
N SER A 235 -7.75 0.13 14.56
CA SER A 235 -7.90 0.43 15.99
C SER A 235 -8.93 1.56 16.24
N SER A 236 -9.73 1.95 15.23
CA SER A 236 -10.75 2.97 15.41
C SER A 236 -11.83 2.47 16.38
N SER A 237 -12.37 3.39 17.20
CA SER A 237 -13.57 3.14 18.01
C SER A 237 -14.88 3.44 17.26
N GLY A 238 -14.76 3.77 15.97
CA GLY A 238 -15.86 4.15 15.09
C GLY A 238 -16.63 2.96 14.53
N ALA A 239 -17.33 3.21 13.42
CA ALA A 239 -17.98 2.13 12.68
C ALA A 239 -16.92 1.14 12.18
N ALA A 240 -17.31 -0.14 12.07
CA ALA A 240 -16.43 -1.14 11.49
C ALA A 240 -16.22 -0.85 10.00
N VAL A 241 -15.01 -1.11 9.49
CA VAL A 241 -14.59 -0.77 8.13
C VAL A 241 -14.00 -1.99 7.43
N PRO A 242 -13.94 -2.03 6.10
CA PRO A 242 -13.27 -3.14 5.42
C PRO A 242 -11.82 -3.29 5.89
N GLY A 243 -11.26 -4.48 5.78
CA GLY A 243 -9.82 -4.71 5.95
C GLY A 243 -9.06 -4.23 4.72
N ILE A 244 -9.54 -4.67 3.56
CA ILE A 244 -8.99 -4.35 2.24
C ILE A 244 -10.10 -3.78 1.36
N LEU A 245 -9.86 -2.62 0.75
CA LEU A 245 -10.65 -2.13 -0.38
C LEU A 245 -9.90 -2.43 -1.67
N LEU A 246 -10.49 -3.27 -2.52
CA LEU A 246 -9.95 -3.64 -3.83
C LEU A 246 -10.83 -3.03 -4.92
N ILE A 247 -10.29 -2.03 -5.64
CA ILE A 247 -11.01 -1.35 -6.71
C ILE A 247 -10.46 -1.76 -8.06
N GLU A 248 -11.27 -2.39 -8.92
CA GLU A 248 -10.85 -2.70 -10.30
C GLU A 248 -11.08 -1.53 -11.26
N SER A 249 -10.10 -1.28 -12.15
CA SER A 249 -10.11 -0.11 -13.04
C SER A 249 -10.22 -0.41 -14.54
N SER A 250 -9.50 -1.41 -15.09
CA SER A 250 -9.45 -1.60 -16.56
C SER A 250 -9.28 -3.00 -17.10
N GLY A 251 -9.10 -3.97 -16.23
CA GLY A 251 -8.90 -5.34 -16.61
C GLY A 251 -8.81 -6.19 -15.35
N PRO A 252 -8.83 -7.52 -15.48
CA PRO A 252 -8.80 -8.37 -14.31
C PRO A 252 -7.46 -8.23 -13.57
N SER A 253 -7.51 -8.14 -12.24
CA SER A 253 -6.32 -8.42 -11.43
C SER A 253 -5.84 -9.85 -11.67
N GLN A 254 -4.53 -10.04 -11.60
CA GLN A 254 -3.87 -11.31 -11.87
C GLN A 254 -2.90 -11.65 -10.74
N MET A 255 -2.99 -12.87 -10.21
CA MET A 255 -2.05 -13.45 -9.25
C MET A 255 -1.85 -12.58 -8.01
N LEU A 256 -2.96 -12.12 -7.40
CA LEU A 256 -2.93 -11.38 -6.14
C LEU A 256 -2.89 -12.36 -4.97
N THR A 257 -1.83 -12.34 -4.16
CA THR A 257 -1.71 -13.14 -2.94
C THR A 257 -1.79 -12.24 -1.71
N LEU A 258 -2.71 -12.58 -0.82
CA LEU A 258 -3.00 -11.91 0.45
C LEU A 258 -2.86 -12.92 1.59
N ASP A 259 -1.63 -13.09 2.08
CA ASP A 259 -1.35 -13.79 3.34
C ASP A 259 -1.18 -12.74 4.44
N ILE A 260 -2.31 -12.28 4.97
CA ILE A 260 -2.41 -11.17 5.92
C ILE A 260 -3.47 -11.52 6.96
N HIS A 261 -3.09 -11.51 8.23
CA HIS A 261 -4.06 -11.55 9.32
C HIS A 261 -4.70 -10.17 9.51
N ILE A 262 -6.04 -10.08 9.45
CA ILE A 262 -6.76 -8.82 9.62
C ILE A 262 -7.66 -8.89 10.86
N GLU A 263 -7.43 -8.01 11.82
CA GLU A 263 -8.17 -7.95 13.08
C GLU A 263 -8.65 -6.56 13.46
N ARG A 264 -9.60 -6.54 14.41
CA ARG A 264 -10.18 -5.39 15.09
C ARG A 264 -10.93 -4.38 14.23
N ASN A 265 -12.14 -4.10 14.68
CA ASN A 265 -13.08 -3.18 14.05
C ASN A 265 -13.25 -3.35 12.52
N ILE A 266 -13.17 -4.59 12.04
CA ILE A 266 -13.32 -4.91 10.62
C ILE A 266 -14.78 -5.26 10.30
N SER A 267 -15.39 -4.60 9.32
CA SER A 267 -16.70 -4.98 8.79
C SER A 267 -16.54 -6.21 7.91
N ASP A 268 -15.66 -6.12 6.91
CA ASP A 268 -15.47 -7.12 5.87
C ASP A 268 -13.98 -7.38 5.63
N HIS A 269 -13.59 -8.63 5.33
CA HIS A 269 -12.16 -8.91 5.09
C HIS A 269 -11.68 -8.21 3.79
N ILE A 270 -12.38 -8.44 2.68
CA ILE A 270 -12.20 -7.71 1.41
C ILE A 270 -13.53 -7.11 0.95
N LEU A 271 -13.53 -5.81 0.68
CA LEU A 271 -14.58 -5.11 -0.04
C LEU A 271 -14.15 -4.89 -1.49
N PHE A 272 -14.84 -5.53 -2.42
CA PHE A 272 -14.67 -5.30 -3.85
C PHE A 272 -15.44 -4.05 -4.29
N ASP A 273 -14.79 -3.25 -5.12
CA ASP A 273 -15.40 -2.09 -5.78
C ASP A 273 -14.95 -2.03 -7.24
N ALA A 274 -15.62 -1.20 -8.03
CA ALA A 274 -15.15 -0.80 -9.35
C ALA A 274 -15.06 0.72 -9.42
N MET A 275 -14.13 1.18 -10.24
CA MET A 275 -14.12 2.57 -10.67
C MET A 275 -15.47 2.92 -11.30
N THR A 276 -15.98 4.13 -11.04
CA THR A 276 -17.26 4.60 -11.61
C THR A 276 -17.23 4.71 -13.13
N THR A 277 -16.03 4.71 -13.73
CA THR A 277 -15.79 4.67 -15.17
C THR A 277 -14.79 3.57 -15.52
N GLY A 278 -14.98 2.92 -16.67
CA GLY A 278 -14.09 1.87 -17.17
C GLY A 278 -14.80 0.52 -17.34
N PRO A 279 -14.11 -0.50 -17.90
CA PRO A 279 -14.68 -1.82 -18.14
C PRO A 279 -15.31 -2.45 -16.89
N ALA A 280 -14.61 -2.38 -15.74
CA ALA A 280 -15.05 -2.96 -14.47
C ALA A 280 -16.40 -2.39 -13.97
N ALA A 281 -16.69 -1.13 -14.27
CA ALA A 281 -17.98 -0.50 -13.94
C ALA A 281 -19.17 -1.19 -14.63
N THR A 282 -18.91 -1.86 -15.76
CA THR A 282 -19.94 -2.51 -16.59
C THR A 282 -19.89 -4.03 -16.53
N THR A 283 -18.70 -4.62 -16.43
CA THR A 283 -18.50 -6.07 -16.45
C THR A 283 -18.34 -6.68 -15.07
N GLY A 284 -18.28 -5.87 -14.01
CA GLY A 284 -17.98 -6.32 -12.66
C GLY A 284 -16.48 -6.49 -12.41
N VAL A 285 -16.16 -6.99 -11.22
CA VAL A 285 -14.79 -7.29 -10.79
C VAL A 285 -14.42 -8.69 -11.27
N SER A 286 -13.23 -8.84 -11.83
CA SER A 286 -12.69 -10.15 -12.22
C SER A 286 -11.27 -10.28 -11.72
N ILE A 287 -10.96 -11.38 -11.03
CA ILE A 287 -9.62 -11.64 -10.52
C ILE A 287 -9.24 -13.06 -10.90
N ASN A 288 -8.06 -13.24 -11.50
CA ASN A 288 -7.52 -14.55 -11.82
C ASN A 288 -6.34 -14.87 -10.91
N GLY A 289 -6.41 -15.95 -10.15
CA GLY A 289 -5.36 -16.36 -9.21
C GLY A 289 -5.35 -15.53 -7.93
N LEU A 290 -6.52 -15.21 -7.36
CA LEU A 290 -6.61 -14.64 -6.02
C LEU A 290 -6.24 -15.71 -5.00
N VAL A 291 -5.28 -15.44 -4.12
CA VAL A 291 -4.94 -16.31 -2.98
C VAL A 291 -5.18 -15.52 -1.70
N VAL A 292 -6.00 -16.03 -0.79
CA VAL A 292 -6.27 -15.41 0.52
C VAL A 292 -5.94 -16.41 1.62
N ARG A 293 -5.16 -15.98 2.61
CA ARG A 293 -4.82 -16.76 3.80
C ARG A 293 -5.00 -15.92 5.06
N ASP A 294 -6.01 -16.28 5.85
CA ASP A 294 -6.22 -15.73 7.20
C ASP A 294 -7.01 -16.74 8.05
N HIS A 295 -6.35 -17.34 9.04
CA HIS A 295 -6.95 -18.40 9.86
C HIS A 295 -7.76 -17.90 11.05
N GLY A 296 -7.99 -16.60 11.18
CA GLY A 296 -8.77 -16.03 12.29
C GLY A 296 -9.29 -14.63 12.01
N SER A 297 -9.81 -14.38 10.80
CA SER A 297 -10.28 -13.06 10.44
C SER A 297 -11.38 -12.56 11.39
N GLU A 298 -11.21 -11.36 11.95
CA GLU A 298 -12.21 -10.75 12.82
C GLU A 298 -13.27 -9.92 12.07
N ALA A 299 -13.50 -10.21 10.79
CA ALA A 299 -14.60 -9.60 10.04
C ALA A 299 -15.93 -9.84 10.77
N LYS A 300 -16.77 -8.81 10.83
CA LYS A 300 -18.06 -8.84 11.56
C LYS A 300 -19.26 -9.15 10.65
N GLN A 301 -19.16 -8.84 9.36
CA GLN A 301 -20.25 -8.97 8.39
C GLN A 301 -19.94 -10.07 7.39
N ALA A 302 -19.05 -9.84 6.42
CA ALA A 302 -18.66 -10.84 5.43
C ALA A 302 -17.13 -10.97 5.30
N LEU A 303 -16.62 -12.09 4.80
CA LEU A 303 -15.23 -12.17 4.37
C LEU A 303 -15.05 -11.48 3.02
N PHE A 304 -16.02 -11.65 2.12
CA PHE A 304 -16.02 -11.01 0.81
C PHE A 304 -17.32 -10.23 0.65
N ALA A 305 -17.18 -8.92 0.48
CA ALA A 305 -18.29 -8.00 0.27
C ALA A 305 -18.10 -7.21 -1.03
N ARG A 306 -19.16 -6.55 -1.47
CA ARG A 306 -19.20 -5.74 -2.69
C ARG A 306 -19.89 -4.41 -2.41
N THR A 307 -19.40 -3.35 -3.05
CA THR A 307 -20.11 -2.07 -3.03
C THR A 307 -21.36 -2.14 -3.90
N ALA A 308 -22.26 -1.17 -3.69
CA ALA A 308 -23.41 -0.97 -4.58
C ALA A 308 -23.01 -0.60 -6.02
N ASN A 309 -21.76 -0.22 -6.27
CA ASN A 309 -21.24 0.14 -7.59
C ASN A 309 -20.90 -1.07 -8.46
N LEU A 310 -21.06 -2.29 -7.95
CA LEU A 310 -20.76 -3.54 -8.67
C LEU A 310 -22.02 -4.32 -9.08
N PRO A 311 -22.92 -3.81 -9.93
CA PRO A 311 -24.16 -4.53 -10.25
C PRO A 311 -23.92 -5.89 -10.93
N SER A 312 -22.82 -6.03 -11.68
CA SER A 312 -22.51 -7.21 -12.49
C SER A 312 -21.83 -8.35 -11.71
N GLY A 313 -21.59 -8.19 -10.42
CA GLY A 313 -21.02 -9.23 -9.55
C GLY A 313 -19.50 -9.28 -9.52
N VAL A 314 -18.98 -10.35 -8.92
CA VAL A 314 -17.54 -10.63 -8.73
C VAL A 314 -17.22 -12.01 -9.30
N HIS A 315 -16.18 -12.08 -10.12
CA HIS A 315 -15.69 -13.32 -10.73
C HIS A 315 -14.28 -13.63 -10.23
N LEU A 316 -14.13 -14.75 -9.55
CA LEU A 316 -12.84 -15.23 -9.03
C LEU A 316 -12.47 -16.50 -9.78
N TYR A 317 -11.41 -16.43 -10.59
CA TYR A 317 -10.93 -17.54 -11.42
C TYR A 317 -9.65 -18.13 -10.83
N ASN A 318 -9.45 -19.44 -10.93
CA ASN A 318 -8.29 -20.16 -10.39
C ASN A 318 -7.85 -19.69 -8.99
N SER A 319 -8.80 -19.40 -8.10
CA SER A 319 -8.54 -18.75 -6.81
C SER A 319 -8.37 -19.77 -5.68
N GLU A 320 -7.57 -19.44 -4.65
CA GLU A 320 -7.36 -20.25 -3.45
C GLU A 320 -7.74 -19.44 -2.22
N LEU A 321 -8.84 -19.80 -1.57
CA LEU A 321 -9.30 -19.16 -0.34
C LEU A 321 -9.06 -20.10 0.82
N ASN A 322 -8.13 -19.76 1.71
CA ASN A 322 -7.89 -20.47 2.95
C ASN A 322 -8.13 -19.53 4.12
N ILE A 323 -9.41 -19.37 4.47
CA ILE A 323 -9.86 -18.30 5.36
C ILE A 323 -10.86 -18.81 6.39
N ASN A 324 -10.68 -18.39 7.64
CA ASN A 324 -11.55 -18.75 8.75
C ASN A 324 -12.04 -17.47 9.45
N PRO A 325 -13.36 -17.25 9.54
CA PRO A 325 -13.87 -16.18 10.38
C PRO A 325 -13.70 -16.58 11.86
N ALA A 326 -13.28 -15.62 12.70
CA ALA A 326 -13.24 -15.78 14.16
C ALA A 326 -14.64 -15.69 14.81
N GLY A 327 -15.64 -15.24 14.06
CA GLY A 327 -17.01 -15.05 14.52
C GLY A 327 -18.07 -15.46 13.49
N ASN A 328 -19.22 -14.79 13.50
CA ASN A 328 -20.38 -15.15 12.67
C ASN A 328 -20.37 -14.52 11.27
N ALA A 329 -19.23 -14.04 10.78
CA ALA A 329 -19.16 -13.48 9.44
C ALA A 329 -19.51 -14.55 8.38
N VAL A 330 -20.33 -14.14 7.41
CA VAL A 330 -20.61 -14.94 6.23
C VAL A 330 -19.43 -14.94 5.28
N LEU A 331 -19.30 -15.96 4.43
CA LEU A 331 -18.24 -15.94 3.44
C LEU A 331 -18.49 -14.85 2.39
N TRP A 332 -19.73 -14.72 1.91
CA TRP A 332 -20.15 -13.75 0.90
C TRP A 332 -21.30 -12.90 1.43
N ASP A 333 -21.31 -11.60 1.17
CA ASP A 333 -22.42 -10.70 1.51
C ASP A 333 -23.72 -11.04 0.76
N ASP A 334 -23.61 -11.34 -0.55
CA ASP A 334 -24.66 -11.86 -1.42
C ASP A 334 -24.08 -12.99 -2.28
N PRO A 335 -24.24 -14.26 -1.87
CA PRO A 335 -23.65 -15.39 -2.58
C PRO A 335 -24.00 -15.43 -4.08
N THR A 336 -25.20 -14.99 -4.47
CA THR A 336 -25.65 -15.04 -5.87
C THR A 336 -24.89 -14.10 -6.80
N ALA A 337 -24.20 -13.11 -6.24
CA ALA A 337 -23.38 -12.15 -6.98
C ALA A 337 -21.95 -12.63 -7.25
N TYR A 338 -21.57 -13.82 -6.78
CA TYR A 338 -20.23 -14.38 -6.92
C TYR A 338 -20.20 -15.57 -7.88
N ASN A 339 -19.19 -15.58 -8.75
CA ASN A 339 -18.81 -16.74 -9.55
C ASN A 339 -17.41 -17.16 -9.13
N PHE A 340 -17.27 -18.38 -8.63
CA PHE A 340 -16.01 -18.87 -8.08
C PHE A 340 -15.50 -20.09 -8.84
N ASP A 341 -14.26 -20.02 -9.28
CA ASP A 341 -13.48 -21.12 -9.83
C ASP A 341 -12.19 -21.27 -9.01
N GLY A 342 -11.97 -22.45 -8.42
CA GLY A 342 -10.76 -22.78 -7.67
C GLY A 342 -10.99 -23.62 -6.41
N ARG A 343 -10.28 -23.28 -5.31
CA ARG A 343 -10.35 -24.00 -4.04
C ARG A 343 -10.79 -23.10 -2.88
N ILE A 344 -11.74 -23.57 -2.09
CA ILE A 344 -12.15 -22.96 -0.82
C ILE A 344 -11.83 -23.95 0.31
N ALA A 345 -11.05 -23.52 1.29
CA ALA A 345 -10.79 -24.23 2.52
C ALA A 345 -11.20 -23.35 3.72
N THR A 346 -12.14 -23.84 4.53
CA THR A 346 -12.55 -23.15 5.76
C THR A 346 -13.00 -24.15 6.82
N TRP A 347 -12.65 -23.90 8.08
CA TRP A 347 -12.99 -24.79 9.20
C TRP A 347 -14.31 -24.43 9.87
N TYR A 348 -15.02 -23.42 9.36
CA TYR A 348 -16.25 -22.90 9.95
C TYR A 348 -17.45 -23.05 9.01
N ALA A 349 -18.06 -24.23 9.02
CA ALA A 349 -19.26 -24.55 8.25
C ALA A 349 -20.51 -23.67 8.46
N PRO A 350 -20.85 -23.17 9.67
CA PRO A 350 -22.16 -22.59 9.92
C PRO A 350 -22.51 -21.35 9.09
N THR A 351 -21.50 -20.63 8.59
CA THR A 351 -21.68 -19.41 7.81
C THR A 351 -21.39 -19.57 6.33
N PHE A 352 -21.09 -20.80 5.89
CA PHE A 352 -20.87 -21.06 4.47
C PHE A 352 -22.20 -21.14 3.71
N THR A 353 -22.32 -20.29 2.69
CA THR A 353 -23.32 -20.44 1.63
C THR A 353 -22.57 -20.47 0.31
N ALA A 354 -22.92 -21.41 -0.57
CA ALA A 354 -22.27 -21.53 -1.87
C ALA A 354 -22.52 -20.27 -2.71
N PRO A 355 -21.51 -19.79 -3.47
CA PRO A 355 -21.69 -18.68 -4.41
C PRO A 355 -22.62 -19.08 -5.57
N GLY A 356 -23.08 -18.10 -6.35
CA GLY A 356 -24.03 -18.28 -7.45
C GLY A 356 -23.58 -19.31 -8.47
N THR A 357 -22.27 -19.38 -8.73
CA THR A 357 -21.64 -20.53 -9.38
C THR A 357 -20.36 -20.93 -8.66
N ILE A 358 -20.10 -22.23 -8.61
CA ILE A 358 -18.86 -22.79 -8.08
C ILE A 358 -18.34 -23.88 -9.02
N ASP A 359 -17.07 -23.79 -9.41
CA ASP A 359 -16.33 -24.81 -10.14
C ASP A 359 -15.03 -25.08 -9.38
N GLY A 360 -14.84 -26.30 -8.86
CA GLY A 360 -13.64 -26.68 -8.13
C GLY A 360 -13.88 -27.32 -6.76
N GLU A 361 -12.91 -27.18 -5.86
CA GLU A 361 -12.85 -27.96 -4.61
C GLU A 361 -13.28 -27.14 -3.40
N THR A 362 -14.17 -27.73 -2.58
CA THR A 362 -14.55 -27.18 -1.27
C THR A 362 -14.13 -28.14 -0.15
N ASP A 363 -13.25 -27.69 0.74
CA ASP A 363 -12.88 -28.37 1.98
C ASP A 363 -13.44 -27.58 3.17
N ILE A 364 -14.68 -27.92 3.52
CA ILE A 364 -15.46 -27.19 4.53
C ILE A 364 -15.67 -28.12 5.72
N ALA A 365 -15.04 -27.82 6.85
CA ALA A 365 -15.12 -28.70 8.02
C ALA A 365 -16.56 -28.81 8.52
N GLY A 366 -17.13 -30.01 8.46
CA GLY A 366 -18.52 -30.28 8.86
C GLY A 366 -19.54 -30.23 7.73
N VAL A 367 -19.15 -29.88 6.50
CA VAL A 367 -19.98 -30.01 5.29
C VAL A 367 -19.35 -31.05 4.37
N THR A 368 -19.83 -32.28 4.46
CA THR A 368 -19.58 -33.29 3.42
C THR A 368 -20.54 -33.06 2.26
N THR A 369 -20.18 -32.18 1.33
CA THR A 369 -20.86 -32.11 0.03
C THR A 369 -19.86 -32.43 -1.07
N ALA A 370 -20.11 -33.53 -1.78
CA ALA A 370 -19.58 -33.69 -3.12
C ALA A 370 -20.31 -32.68 -4.01
N VAL A 371 -19.58 -31.73 -4.58
CA VAL A 371 -20.08 -30.77 -5.57
C VAL A 371 -19.68 -31.26 -6.95
#